data_AF-A0A2E3FMR4-F1
#
_entry.id   AF-A0A2E3FMR4-F1
#
_cell.length_a   1.000
_cell.length_b   1.000
_cell.length_c   1.000
_cell.angle_alpha   90.00
_cell.angle_beta   90.00
_cell.angle_gamma   90.00
#
_symmetry.space_group_name_H-M   'P 1'
#
loop_
_entity.id
_entity.type
_entity.pdbx_description
1 polymer ?
#
loop_
_entity_poly.entity_id
_entity_poly.type
_entity_poly.pdbx_seq_one_letter_code
_entity_poly.pdbx_strand_id
1 'polypeptide(L)' 'MPRHMGINRAYVSGEIEKTPQEKQKELEEKMKKFLEKGGKIEKVLPGAAYNLGSMEKSGKPHWTDKELKDAAKKKD' A
#
# COMPACT_ATOMS: atom_id res chain seq x y z
N MET A 1 -12.98 44.41 -26.79
CA MET A 1 -11.73 44.09 -26.07
C MET A 1 -11.88 42.72 -25.42
N PRO A 2 -11.07 41.70 -25.75
CA PRO A 2 -11.19 40.39 -25.10
C PRO A 2 -10.64 40.45 -23.67
N ARG A 3 -11.49 40.16 -22.68
CA ARG A 3 -11.21 40.17 -21.23
C ARG A 3 -10.72 38.82 -20.70
N HIS A 4 -9.67 38.25 -21.29
CA HIS A 4 -8.94 37.20 -20.58
C HIS A 4 -7.53 37.05 -21.15
N MET A 5 -6.56 37.66 -20.48
CA MET A 5 -5.22 37.10 -20.49
C MET A 5 -5.34 35.75 -19.78
N GLY A 6 -5.36 34.67 -20.57
CA GLY A 6 -5.31 33.31 -20.06
C GLY A 6 -4.11 33.24 -19.13
N ILE A 7 -4.37 32.95 -17.86
CA ILE A 7 -3.33 32.77 -16.85
C ILE A 7 -2.37 31.74 -17.42
N ASN A 8 -1.18 32.17 -17.83
CA ASN A 8 -0.12 31.30 -18.32
C ASN A 8 0.49 30.57 -17.11
N ARG A 9 -0.34 29.78 -16.43
CA ARG A 9 0.06 28.92 -15.33
C ARG A 9 0.76 27.74 -15.98
N ALA A 10 2.07 27.68 -15.85
CA ALA A 10 2.83 26.51 -16.23
C ALA A 10 2.36 25.31 -15.39
N TYR A 11 1.42 24.53 -15.92
CA TYR A 11 1.01 23.25 -15.35
C TYR A 11 2.06 22.19 -15.70
N VAL A 12 3.30 22.35 -15.22
CA VAL A 12 4.16 21.21 -14.89
C VAL A 12 4.84 21.55 -13.57
N SER A 13 4.15 21.12 -12.53
CA SER A 13 4.55 21.10 -11.14
C SER A 13 5.20 19.73 -10.87
N GLY A 14 6.46 19.71 -10.46
CA GLY A 14 7.08 18.55 -9.82
C GLY A 14 8.12 17.76 -10.61
N GLU A 15 8.86 16.92 -9.87
CA GLU A 15 9.93 16.03 -10.34
C GLU A 15 9.48 15.16 -11.52
N ILE A 16 10.42 14.95 -12.44
CA ILE A 16 10.24 14.10 -13.63
C ILE A 16 9.80 12.71 -13.18
N GLU A 17 8.67 12.23 -13.71
CA GLU A 17 8.18 10.89 -13.42
C GLU A 17 9.25 9.87 -13.82
N LYS A 18 9.82 9.17 -12.83
CA LYS A 18 10.77 8.08 -13.07
C LYS A 18 10.17 7.11 -14.07
N THR A 19 11.01 6.66 -15.00
CA THR A 19 10.58 5.69 -16.03
C THR A 19 10.03 4.43 -15.34
N PRO A 20 9.09 3.70 -15.98
CA PRO A 20 8.58 2.45 -15.41
C PRO A 20 9.68 1.45 -15.05
N GLN A 21 10.79 1.45 -15.81
CA GLN A 21 11.94 0.57 -15.61
C GLN A 21 12.75 0.95 -14.35
N GLU A 22 12.91 2.23 -14.05
CA GLU A 22 13.60 2.67 -12.82
C GLU A 22 12.75 2.36 -11.59
N LYS A 23 11.43 2.56 -11.66
CA LYS A 23 10.51 2.17 -10.58
C LYS A 23 10.57 0.67 -10.30
N GLN A 24 10.66 -0.16 -11.33
CA GLN A 24 10.79 -1.61 -11.20
C GLN A 24 12.07 -1.99 -10.43
N LYS A 25 13.22 -1.41 -10.78
CA LYS A 25 14.50 -1.67 -10.09
C LYS A 25 14.45 -1.27 -8.61
N GLU A 26 13.89 -0.12 -8.30
CA GLU A 26 13.73 0.33 -6.91
C GLU A 26 12.84 -0.60 -6.09
N LEU A 27 11.79 -1.16 -6.70
CA LEU A 27 10.90 -2.13 -6.05
C LEU A 27 11.61 -3.47 -5.82
N GLU A 28 12.38 -3.95 -6.79
CA GLU A 28 13.17 -5.19 -6.68
C GLU A 28 14.24 -5.08 -5.59
N GLU A 29 14.93 -3.95 -5.49
CA GLU A 29 15.90 -3.71 -4.40
C GLU A 29 15.23 -3.72 -3.02
N LYS A 30 14.05 -3.12 -2.90
CA LYS A 30 13.28 -3.12 -1.65
C LYS A 30 12.81 -4.52 -1.30
N MET A 31 12.36 -5.30 -2.30
CA MET A 31 11.97 -6.70 -2.11
C MET A 31 13.15 -7.55 -1.64
N LYS A 32 14.32 -7.38 -2.27
CA LYS A 32 15.54 -8.09 -1.86
C LYS A 32 15.93 -7.77 -0.42
N LYS A 33 15.95 -6.48 -0.06
CA LYS A 33 16.22 -6.03 1.33
C LYS A 33 15.20 -6.57 2.34
N PHE A 34 13.94 -6.74 1.94
CA PHE A 34 12.90 -7.33 2.79
C PHE A 34 13.16 -8.81 3.04
N LEU A 35 13.50 -9.56 1.98
CA LEU A 35 13.83 -10.99 2.07
C LEU A 35 15.11 -11.24 2.88
N GLU A 36 16.16 -10.42 2.68
CA GLU A 36 17.42 -10.51 3.44
C GLU A 36 17.22 -10.29 4.95
N LYS A 37 16.26 -9.44 5.33
CA LYS A 37 15.88 -9.22 6.73
C LYS A 37 15.06 -10.37 7.34
N GLY A 38 14.77 -11.43 6.58
CA GLY A 38 13.91 -12.53 7.02
C GLY A 38 12.42 -12.24 6.91
N GLY A 39 12.03 -11.21 6.14
CA GLY A 39 10.64 -10.92 5.83
C GLY A 39 10.00 -12.06 5.05
N LYS A 40 8.80 -12.49 5.45
CA LYS A 40 8.03 -13.53 4.78
C LYS A 40 6.92 -12.93 3.94
N ILE A 41 6.74 -13.44 2.72
CA ILE A 41 5.63 -13.08 1.85
C ILE A 41 4.63 -14.22 1.92
N GLU A 42 3.53 -14.00 2.64
CA GLU A 42 2.44 -14.96 2.74
C GLU A 42 1.18 -14.34 2.14
N LYS A 43 0.51 -15.08 1.24
CA LYS A 43 -0.79 -14.68 0.73
C LYS A 43 -1.83 -14.89 1.83
N VAL A 44 -2.44 -13.79 2.26
CA VAL A 44 -3.54 -13.84 3.23
C VAL A 44 -4.84 -14.22 2.52
N LEU A 45 -5.73 -14.89 3.24
CA LEU A 45 -7.08 -15.20 2.74
C LEU A 45 -7.83 -13.90 2.38
N PRO A 46 -8.68 -13.91 1.35
CA PRO A 46 -9.51 -12.76 1.01
C PRO A 46 -10.37 -12.35 2.22
N GLY A 47 -10.37 -11.05 2.56
CA GLY A 47 -11.15 -10.52 3.69
C GLY A 47 -10.43 -10.47 5.04
N ALA A 48 -9.23 -11.04 5.19
CA ALA A 48 -8.48 -10.98 6.44
C ALA A 48 -8.12 -9.53 6.86
N ALA A 49 -7.79 -8.67 5.90
CA ALA A 49 -7.51 -7.25 6.14
C ALA A 49 -8.76 -6.45 6.57
N TYR A 50 -9.96 -6.86 6.13
CA TYR A 50 -11.21 -6.19 6.51
C TYR A 50 -11.50 -6.39 8.01
N ASN A 51 -11.18 -7.57 8.53
CA ASN A 51 -11.34 -7.88 9.95
C ASN A 51 -10.21 -7.29 10.81
N LEU A 52 -9.04 -6.93 10.26
CA LEU A 52 -7.95 -6.29 11.01
C LEU A 52 -8.16 -4.77 11.20
N GLY A 53 -9.33 -4.24 10.82
CA GLY A 53 -9.56 -2.80 10.62
C GLY A 53 -9.58 -1.91 11.87
N SER A 54 -9.31 -2.43 13.07
CA SER A 54 -9.26 -1.60 14.28
C SER A 54 -8.23 -2.11 15.28
N MET A 55 -7.22 -1.26 15.54
CA MET A 55 -6.37 -1.40 16.72
C MET A 55 -7.12 -0.77 17.89
N GLU A 56 -7.14 -1.47 19.01
CA GLU A 56 -7.59 -0.88 20.26
C GLU A 56 -6.69 0.31 20.66
N LYS A 57 -7.15 1.14 21.59
CA LYS A 57 -6.32 2.18 22.23
C LYS A 57 -5.05 1.61 22.91
N SER A 58 -5.03 0.30 23.16
CA SER A 58 -3.88 -0.45 23.69
C SER A 58 -2.79 -0.73 22.64
N GLY A 59 -3.01 -0.37 21.37
CA GLY A 59 -2.09 -0.65 20.26
C GLY A 59 -2.11 -2.11 19.80
N LYS A 60 -3.05 -2.92 20.32
CA LYS A 60 -3.21 -4.33 19.97
C LYS A 60 -4.41 -4.53 19.04
N PRO A 61 -4.35 -5.46 18.09
CA PRO A 61 -5.51 -5.87 17.31
C PRO A 61 -6.61 -6.45 18.22
N HIS A 62 -7.87 -6.17 17.90
CA HIS A 62 -9.02 -6.74 18.60
C HIS A 62 -9.14 -8.26 18.43
N TRP A 63 -8.68 -8.80 17.29
CA TRP A 63 -8.76 -10.23 16.97
C TRP A 63 -7.37 -10.85 16.83
N THR A 64 -7.23 -12.07 17.31
CA THR A 64 -6.00 -12.86 17.16
C THR A 64 -5.88 -13.43 15.74
N ASP A 65 -4.65 -13.76 15.33
CA ASP A 65 -4.38 -14.39 14.02
C ASP A 65 -5.20 -15.66 13.77
N LYS A 66 -5.49 -16.43 14.83
CA LYS A 66 -6.31 -17.65 14.74
C LYS A 66 -7.77 -17.31 14.44
N GLU A 67 -8.34 -16.36 15.18
CA GLU A 67 -9.73 -15.91 14.99
C GLU A 67 -9.94 -15.27 13.62
N LEU A 68 -8.96 -14.52 13.12
CA LEU A 68 -8.98 -13.95 11.77
C LEU A 68 -8.98 -15.04 10.69
N LYS A 69 -8.15 -16.07 10.86
CA LYS A 69 -8.09 -17.22 9.93
C LYS A 69 -9.38 -18.04 9.96
N ASP A 70 -9.98 -18.22 11.13
CA ASP A 70 -11.24 -18.96 11.27
C ASP A 70 -12.44 -18.17 10.76
N ALA A 71 -12.47 -16.85 10.98
CA ALA A 71 -13.49 -15.96 10.41
C ALA A 71 -13.43 -15.90 8.88
N ALA A 72 -12.22 -15.94 8.30
CA ALA A 72 -12.05 -16.00 6.85
C ALA A 72 -12.57 -17.33 6.27
N LYS A 73 -12.31 -18.47 6.93
CA LYS A 73 -12.80 -19.80 6.50
C LYS A 73 -14.31 -20.00 6.62
N LYS A 74 -14.97 -19.32 7.56
CA LYS A 74 -16.43 -19.41 7.76
C LYS A 74 -17.24 -18.69 6.67
N LYS A 75 -16.58 -17.93 5.80
CA LYS A 75 -17.22 -17.11 4.77
C LYS A 75 -17.27 -17.81 3.39
N ASP A 76 -16.67 -19.00 3.30
CA ASP A 76 -16.77 -19.96 2.19
C ASP A 76 -17.91 -20.96 2.48
#